data_AF-A0A9E3MDH7-F1
#
_entry.id   AF-A0A9E3MDH7-F1
#
_cell.length_a   1.000
_cell.length_b   1.000
_cell.length_c   1.000
_cell.angle_alpha   90.00
_cell.angle_beta   90.00
_cell.angle_gamma   90.00
#
_symmetry.space_group_name_H-M   'P 1'
#
loop_
_entity.id
_entity.type
_entity.pdbx_description
1 polymer ?
#
loop_
_entity_poly.entity_id
_entity_poly.type
_entity_poly.pdbx_seq_one_letter_code
_entity_poly.pdbx_strand_id
1 'polypeptide(L)'
;MPNKMTIYRIGGESAEMDAIDARRTLQSHANEWFSTAADAKAAKPKPAPTPAQAAVPEVAPSLAPAEKPALEAKHRGKGSYSVLDASGAEVMEGLSKEDAEAFNAMTADEKAEYVKTENKS
;
A
#
# COMPACT_ATOMS: atom_id res chain seq x y z
N MET A 1 20.62 7.15 27.75
CA MET A 1 21.19 7.55 26.44
C MET A 1 20.14 7.20 25.40
N PRO A 2 19.69 8.15 24.57
CA PRO A 2 18.77 7.85 23.46
C PRO A 2 19.44 6.81 22.54
N ASN A 3 18.70 5.75 22.19
CA ASN A 3 19.22 4.68 21.36
C ASN A 3 19.18 5.16 19.91
N LYS A 4 20.33 5.35 19.28
CA LYS A 4 20.44 5.83 17.90
C LYS A 4 20.46 4.67 16.92
N MET A 5 19.78 4.81 15.80
CA MET A 5 19.71 3.83 14.73
C MET A 5 20.02 4.49 13.39
N THR A 6 20.89 3.86 12.62
CA THR A 6 21.22 4.27 11.26
C THR A 6 20.25 3.62 10.28
N ILE A 7 19.64 4.42 9.43
CA ILE A 7 18.78 3.97 8.32
C ILE A 7 19.36 4.47 6.99
N TYR A 8 19.06 3.76 5.91
CA TYR A 8 19.64 3.98 4.59
C TYR A 8 18.55 4.33 3.58
N ARG A 9 18.73 5.40 2.83
CA ARG A 9 17.86 5.79 1.74
C ARG A 9 18.25 5.06 0.46
N ILE A 10 17.29 4.89 -0.43
CA ILE A 10 17.51 4.44 -1.80
C ILE A 10 18.67 5.21 -2.46
N GLY A 11 19.60 4.49 -3.09
CA GLY A 11 20.85 5.07 -3.61
C GLY A 11 22.03 5.06 -2.64
N GLY A 12 21.80 4.66 -1.38
CA GLY A 12 22.86 4.37 -0.41
C GLY A 12 23.23 5.53 0.52
N GLU A 13 22.45 6.61 0.55
CA GLU A 13 22.59 7.67 1.56
C GLU A 13 22.18 7.12 2.93
N SER A 14 22.79 7.58 4.03
CA SER A 14 22.47 7.13 5.38
C SER A 14 22.09 8.30 6.29
N ALA A 15 21.12 8.08 7.19
CA ALA A 15 20.73 9.04 8.22
C ALA A 15 20.76 8.37 9.60
N GLU A 16 21.18 9.10 10.62
CA GLU A 16 21.16 8.65 12.01
C GLU A 16 20.00 9.31 12.76
N MET A 17 19.10 8.49 13.30
CA MET A 17 17.89 8.95 13.99
C MET A 17 17.76 8.26 15.35
N ASP A 18 16.87 8.77 16.21
CA ASP A 18 16.48 8.01 17.39
C ASP A 18 15.79 6.71 16.96
N ALA A 19 15.92 5.63 17.73
CA ALA A 19 15.37 4.33 17.38
C ALA A 19 13.85 4.36 17.16
N ILE A 20 13.14 5.26 17.87
CA ILE A 20 11.69 5.46 17.66
C ILE A 20 11.43 6.12 16.29
N ASP A 21 12.15 7.21 15.99
CA ASP A 21 12.02 7.93 14.73
C ASP A 21 12.49 7.10 13.53
N ALA A 22 13.56 6.33 13.69
CA ALA A 22 14.07 5.41 12.68
C ALA A 22 13.03 4.35 12.32
N ARG A 23 12.40 3.71 13.31
CA ARG A 23 11.33 2.73 13.07
C ARG A 23 10.12 3.38 12.40
N ARG A 24 9.71 4.57 12.86
CA ARG A 24 8.60 5.31 12.24
C ARG A 24 8.91 5.67 10.79
N THR A 25 10.14 6.08 10.50
CA THR A 25 10.59 6.41 9.14
C THR A 25 10.60 5.17 8.25
N LEU A 26 11.12 4.04 8.74
CA LEU A 26 11.06 2.77 8.02
C LEU A 26 9.61 2.30 7.76
N GLN A 27 8.68 2.60 8.66
CA GLN A 27 7.27 2.23 8.50
C GLN A 27 6.52 3.15 7.53
N SER A 28 6.68 4.47 7.67
CA SER A 28 6.00 5.46 6.81
C SER A 28 6.65 5.59 5.43
N HIS A 29 7.94 5.28 5.32
CA HIS A 29 8.71 5.41 4.09
C HIS A 29 9.45 4.12 3.73
N ALA A 30 8.81 2.96 3.91
CA ALA A 30 9.39 1.64 3.59
C ALA A 30 9.87 1.48 2.14
N ASN A 31 9.38 2.32 1.22
CA ASN A 31 9.78 2.34 -0.19
C ASN A 31 11.00 3.22 -0.48
N GLU A 32 11.41 4.06 0.47
CA GLU A 32 12.55 4.97 0.34
C GLU A 32 13.66 4.71 1.35
N TRP A 33 13.33 4.16 2.52
CA TRP A 33 14.24 3.97 3.65
C TRP A 33 14.30 2.53 4.10
N PHE A 34 15.51 2.10 4.46
CA PHE A 34 15.87 0.72 4.75
C PHE A 34 16.73 0.62 6.00
N SER A 35 16.60 -0.46 6.75
CA SER A 35 17.42 -0.72 7.95
C SER A 35 18.84 -1.17 7.60
N THR A 36 19.11 -1.52 6.34
CA THR A 36 20.43 -1.96 5.88
C THR A 36 20.83 -1.33 4.55
N ALA A 37 22.14 -1.09 4.38
CA ALA A 37 22.70 -0.53 3.15
C ALA A 37 22.55 -1.45 1.94
N ALA A 38 22.51 -2.77 2.16
CA ALA A 38 22.35 -3.76 1.10
C ALA A 38 20.97 -3.64 0.46
N ASP A 39 19.91 -3.50 1.27
CA ASP A 39 18.54 -3.34 0.79
C ASP A 39 18.38 -2.00 0.04
N ALA A 40 18.97 -0.92 0.58
CA ALA A 40 19.01 0.38 -0.08
C ALA A 40 19.73 0.40 -1.44
N LYS A 41 20.76 -0.44 -1.62
CA LYS A 41 21.49 -0.60 -2.90
C LYS A 41 20.79 -1.54 -3.88
N ALA A 42 20.08 -2.55 -3.38
CA ALA A 42 19.31 -3.48 -4.19
C ALA A 42 17.97 -2.87 -4.65
N ALA A 43 17.44 -1.91 -3.89
CA ALA A 43 16.25 -1.16 -4.22
C ALA A 43 16.49 -0.31 -5.48
N LYS A 44 15.78 -0.67 -6.56
CA LYS A 44 15.68 0.18 -7.75
C LYS A 44 14.74 1.34 -7.43
N PRO A 45 15.01 2.57 -7.87
CA PRO A 45 14.07 3.68 -7.75
C PRO A 45 12.76 3.28 -8.43
N LYS A 46 11.81 2.84 -7.61
CA LYS A 46 10.44 2.60 -8.04
C LYS A 46 9.80 3.99 -8.11
N PRO A 47 9.05 4.32 -9.18
CA PRO A 47 8.30 5.58 -9.20
C PRO A 47 7.50 5.67 -7.90
N ALA A 48 7.60 6.83 -7.24
CA ALA A 48 7.10 7.08 -5.91
C ALA A 48 5.69 6.49 -5.71
N PRO A 49 5.39 5.85 -4.57
CA PRO A 49 4.00 5.77 -4.16
C PRO A 49 3.49 7.22 -4.06
N THR A 50 2.40 7.53 -4.75
CA THR A 50 1.57 8.70 -4.44
C THR A 50 1.36 8.72 -2.92
N PRO A 51 1.38 9.89 -2.26
CA PRO A 51 1.11 9.96 -0.83
C PRO A 51 -0.36 9.57 -0.56
N ALA A 52 -0.63 8.28 -0.44
CA ALA A 52 -1.77 7.81 0.32
C ALA A 52 -1.43 8.08 1.79
N GLN A 53 -2.16 9.02 2.34
CA GLN A 53 -1.96 9.65 3.64
C GLN A 53 -1.69 8.65 4.76
N ALA A 54 -0.81 9.09 5.67
CA ALA A 54 -0.81 8.66 7.04
C ALA A 54 -2.23 8.75 7.63
N ALA A 55 -2.89 7.61 7.79
CA ALA A 55 -3.86 7.45 8.86
C ALA A 55 -3.07 7.06 10.12
N VAL A 56 -3.14 7.95 11.10
CA VAL A 56 -2.67 7.78 12.47
C VAL A 56 -3.02 6.39 13.04
N PRO A 57 -2.10 5.65 13.68
CA PRO A 57 -2.49 4.57 14.57
C PRO A 57 -2.70 5.19 15.95
N GLU A 58 -3.89 5.73 16.19
CA GLU A 58 -4.39 5.81 17.56
C GLU A 58 -5.49 4.76 17.69
N VAL A 59 -5.37 3.93 18.74
CA VAL A 59 -6.26 2.85 19.21
C VAL A 59 -6.51 1.62 18.30
N ALA A 60 -5.80 0.54 18.60
CA ALA A 60 -6.36 -0.82 18.54
C ALA A 60 -6.82 -1.19 19.98
N PRO A 61 -7.92 -1.95 20.20
CA PRO A 61 -7.90 -3.35 19.77
C PRO A 61 -9.25 -3.99 19.36
N SER A 62 -9.12 -5.06 18.58
CA SER A 62 -9.92 -6.29 18.67
C SER A 62 -11.29 -6.36 17.96
N LEU A 63 -11.57 -7.61 17.54
CA LEU A 63 -12.82 -8.21 17.05
C LEU A 63 -12.95 -8.22 15.51
N ALA A 64 -12.29 -9.15 14.84
CA ALA A 64 -12.80 -10.51 14.55
C ALA A 64 -13.38 -10.59 13.12
N PRO A 65 -13.32 -11.77 12.51
CA PRO A 65 -13.29 -11.96 11.06
C PRO A 65 -14.70 -11.91 10.48
N ALA A 66 -14.92 -11.03 9.50
CA ALA A 66 -16.11 -11.07 8.67
C ALA A 66 -15.66 -10.70 7.25
N GLU A 67 -15.43 -11.71 6.42
CA GLU A 67 -16.40 -12.02 5.36
C GLU A 67 -16.27 -11.01 4.20
N LYS A 68 -15.36 -11.34 3.27
CA LYS A 68 -15.34 -11.01 1.83
C LYS A 68 -16.17 -9.77 1.38
N PRO A 69 -15.55 -8.91 0.56
CA PRO A 69 -15.17 -9.40 -0.74
C PRO A 69 -13.67 -9.28 -0.95
N ALA A 70 -13.04 -10.42 -1.19
CA ALA A 70 -12.78 -10.85 -2.56
C ALA A 70 -12.29 -9.81 -3.59
N LEU A 71 -12.87 -8.61 -3.63
CA LEU A 71 -12.76 -7.64 -4.70
C LEU A 71 -11.63 -6.65 -4.42
N GLU A 72 -10.50 -6.83 -5.11
CA GLU A 72 -9.32 -5.95 -5.04
C GLU A 72 -8.99 -5.40 -6.42
N ALA A 73 -8.82 -4.07 -6.53
CA ALA A 73 -8.30 -3.46 -7.75
C ALA A 73 -6.77 -3.61 -7.79
N LYS A 74 -6.27 -4.39 -8.74
CA LYS A 74 -4.85 -4.68 -8.93
C LYS A 74 -4.31 -4.10 -10.22
N HIS A 75 -3.11 -3.54 -10.16
CA HIS A 75 -2.40 -3.03 -11.33
C HIS A 75 -1.93 -4.19 -12.24
N ARG A 76 -2.35 -4.18 -13.51
CA ARG A 76 -2.01 -5.19 -14.53
C ARG A 76 -0.82 -4.81 -15.41
N GLY A 77 -0.29 -3.59 -15.27
CA GLY A 77 0.78 -3.06 -16.12
C GLY A 77 0.23 -2.11 -17.19
N LYS A 78 1.12 -1.32 -17.82
CA LYS A 78 0.78 -0.23 -18.75
C LYS A 78 -0.16 0.86 -18.20
N GLY A 79 -0.26 1.00 -16.87
CA GLY A 79 -1.12 1.99 -16.23
C GLY A 79 -2.58 1.57 -16.10
N SER A 80 -2.91 0.32 -16.41
CA SER A 80 -4.26 -0.23 -16.30
C SER A 80 -4.45 -1.01 -15.00
N TYR A 81 -5.62 -0.88 -14.41
CA TYR A 81 -6.03 -1.58 -13.20
C TYR A 81 -7.23 -2.48 -13.50
N SER A 82 -7.28 -3.64 -12.85
CA SER A 82 -8.41 -4.58 -12.95
C SER A 82 -8.88 -4.95 -11.55
N VAL A 83 -10.19 -5.05 -11.35
CA VAL A 83 -10.77 -5.61 -10.13
C VAL A 83 -10.80 -7.13 -10.25
N LEU A 84 -10.21 -7.82 -9.28
CA LEU A 84 -10.24 -9.27 -9.16
C LEU A 84 -11.13 -9.66 -7.99
N ASP A 85 -11.93 -10.71 -8.15
CA ASP A 85 -12.69 -11.37 -7.10
C ASP A 85 -11.78 -12.26 -6.19
N ALA A 86 -12.34 -12.84 -5.13
CA ALA A 86 -11.71 -13.71 -4.13
C ALA A 86 -11.07 -14.91 -4.77
N SER A 87 -11.61 -15.32 -5.92
CA SER A 87 -11.09 -16.42 -6.73
C SER A 87 -9.88 -16.00 -7.57
N GLY A 88 -9.48 -14.73 -7.54
CA GLY A 88 -8.49 -14.14 -8.45
C GLY A 88 -9.02 -13.98 -9.88
N ALA A 89 -10.34 -14.04 -10.07
CA ALA A 89 -10.98 -13.86 -11.36
C ALA A 89 -11.21 -12.38 -11.62
N GLU A 90 -10.81 -11.88 -12.78
CA GLU A 90 -11.08 -10.50 -13.18
C GLU A 90 -12.56 -10.31 -13.44
N VAL A 91 -13.15 -9.39 -12.69
CA VAL A 91 -14.57 -9.02 -12.80
C VAL A 91 -14.73 -7.65 -13.46
N MET A 92 -13.67 -6.85 -13.51
CA MET A 92 -13.64 -5.55 -14.17
C MET A 92 -12.21 -5.26 -14.64
N GLU A 93 -12.04 -4.76 -15.86
CA GLU A 93 -10.74 -4.30 -16.39
C GLU A 93 -10.81 -2.82 -16.80
N GLY A 94 -9.65 -2.19 -16.96
CA GLY A 94 -9.56 -0.85 -17.54
C GLY A 94 -9.84 0.29 -16.56
N LEU A 95 -9.74 0.06 -15.25
CA LEU A 95 -9.82 1.14 -14.29
C LEU A 95 -8.58 2.03 -14.39
N SER A 96 -8.83 3.33 -14.24
CA SER A 96 -7.77 4.31 -14.00
C SER A 96 -7.18 4.12 -12.62
N LYS A 97 -5.98 4.66 -12.41
CA LYS A 97 -5.32 4.64 -11.11
C LYS A 97 -6.20 5.25 -10.00
N GLU A 98 -6.82 6.40 -10.28
CA GLU A 98 -7.68 7.12 -9.33
C GLU A 98 -8.91 6.28 -8.95
N ASP A 99 -9.59 5.68 -9.93
CA ASP A 99 -10.71 4.78 -9.70
C ASP A 99 -10.30 3.52 -8.93
N ALA A 100 -9.14 2.94 -9.24
CA ALA A 100 -8.63 1.78 -8.53
C ALA A 100 -8.27 2.08 -7.07
N GLU A 101 -7.71 3.26 -6.80
CA GLU A 101 -7.41 3.74 -5.44
C GLU A 101 -8.70 4.05 -4.67
N ALA A 102 -9.68 4.70 -5.30
CA ALA A 102 -11.00 4.94 -4.72
C ALA A 102 -11.73 3.63 -4.42
N PHE A 103 -11.72 2.68 -5.36
CA PHE A 103 -12.28 1.35 -5.19
C PHE A 103 -11.60 0.59 -4.06
N ASN A 104 -10.27 0.70 -3.91
CA ASN A 104 -9.57 0.07 -2.81
C ASN A 104 -9.83 0.74 -1.45
N ALA A 105 -10.15 2.03 -1.43
CA ALA A 105 -10.49 2.81 -0.24
C ALA A 105 -11.95 2.66 0.23
N MET A 106 -12.86 2.21 -0.63
CA MET A 106 -14.26 1.90 -0.28
C MET A 106 -14.38 0.73 0.69
N THR A 107 -15.52 0.62 1.37
CA THR A 107 -15.80 -0.57 2.17
C THR A 107 -16.13 -1.78 1.30
N ALA A 108 -15.96 -2.96 1.87
CA ALA A 108 -16.30 -4.25 1.29
C ALA A 108 -17.69 -4.28 0.60
N ASP A 109 -18.71 -3.74 1.27
CA ASP A 109 -20.09 -3.71 0.79
C ASP A 109 -20.25 -2.80 -0.45
N GLU A 110 -19.67 -1.59 -0.38
CA GLU A 110 -19.67 -0.62 -1.47
C GLU A 110 -18.93 -1.14 -2.72
N LYS A 111 -17.82 -1.87 -2.54
CA LYS A 111 -17.07 -2.51 -3.64
C LYS A 111 -17.90 -3.55 -4.36
N ALA A 112 -18.65 -4.37 -3.62
CA ALA A 112 -19.51 -5.39 -4.18
C ALA A 112 -20.66 -4.76 -4.98
N GLU A 113 -21.27 -3.69 -4.47
CA GLU A 113 -22.31 -2.93 -5.18
C GLU A 113 -21.77 -2.28 -6.46
N TYR A 114 -20.57 -1.70 -6.42
CA TYR A 114 -19.91 -1.07 -7.56
C TYR A 114 -19.64 -2.06 -8.70
N VAL A 115 -19.05 -3.22 -8.41
CA VAL A 115 -18.77 -4.26 -9.41
C VAL A 115 -20.06 -4.87 -9.97
N LYS A 116 -21.07 -5.05 -9.13
CA LYS A 116 -22.37 -5.61 -9.52
C LYS A 116 -23.18 -4.66 -10.41
N THR A 117 -22.94 -3.36 -10.32
CA THR A 117 -23.57 -2.34 -11.17
C THR A 117 -22.96 -2.34 -12.57
N GLU A 118 -21.64 -2.40 -12.68
CA GLU A 118 -20.92 -2.35 -13.96
C GLU A 118 -20.93 -3.68 -14.75
N ASN A 119 -20.95 -4.84 -14.08
CA ASN A 119 -20.98 -6.14 -14.76
C ASN A 119 -22.37 -6.50 -15.36
N LYS A 120 -23.35 -5.58 -15.28
CA LYS A 120 -24.74 -5.80 -15.74
C LYS A 120 -25.04 -5.21 -17.13
N SER A 121 -24.01 -4.92 -17.94
CA SER A 121 -24.16 -4.45 -19.33
C SER A 121 -23.94 -5.56 -20.35
#